data_AF-A0A1U9LIY5-F1
#
_entry.id   AF-A0A1U9LIY5-F1
#
_cell.length_a   1.000
_cell.length_b   1.000
_cell.length_c   1.000
_cell.angle_alpha   90.00
_cell.angle_beta   90.00
_cell.angle_gamma   90.00
#
_symmetry.space_group_name_H-M   'P 1'
#
loop_
_entity.id
_entity.type
_entity.pdbx_description
1 polymer ?
#
loop_
_entity_poly.entity_id
_entity_poly.type
_entity_poly.pdbx_seq_one_letter_code
_entity_poly.pdbx_strand_id
1 'polypeptide(L)'
;MTHVESALANFSPFVDDGVCITLPDLTIENASDKVSITHHGEVLDITRDKDGLKHARTLVDEMAGAADEASAAIHTIAAACLISLQNDAEHIPDKIKIKPTIELPGDPFS
;
A
#
# COMPACT_ATOMS: atom_id res chain seq x y z
N MET A 1 -6.56 16.69 -15.56
CA MET A 1 -6.64 15.44 -14.80
C MET A 1 -6.02 14.34 -15.65
N THR A 2 -4.80 13.93 -15.31
CA THR A 2 -4.12 12.80 -15.98
C THR A 2 -4.80 11.48 -15.60
N HIS A 3 -4.54 10.41 -16.34
CA HIS A 3 -5.06 9.08 -15.97
C HIS A 3 -4.56 8.62 -14.59
N VAL A 4 -3.37 9.07 -14.17
CA VAL A 4 -2.78 8.72 -12.88
C VAL A 4 -3.43 9.48 -11.73
N GLU A 5 -3.67 10.79 -11.87
CA GLU A 5 -4.41 11.58 -10.87
C GLU A 5 -5.80 10.98 -10.60
N SER A 6 -6.49 10.53 -11.65
CA SER A 6 -7.78 9.85 -11.53
C SER A 6 -7.66 8.46 -10.87
N ALA A 7 -6.58 7.71 -11.13
CA ALA A 7 -6.36 6.41 -10.50
C ALA A 7 -6.08 6.55 -8.99
N LEU A 8 -5.25 7.53 -8.60
CA LEU A 8 -4.97 7.85 -7.20
C LEU A 8 -6.24 8.29 -6.45
N ALA A 9 -7.06 9.15 -7.06
CA ALA A 9 -8.29 9.66 -6.45
C ALA A 9 -9.37 8.59 -6.24
N ASN A 10 -9.37 7.52 -7.05
CA ASN A 10 -10.33 6.42 -6.96
C ASN A 10 -9.73 5.15 -6.33
N PHE A 11 -8.50 5.23 -5.81
CA PHE A 11 -7.84 4.08 -5.18
C PHE A 11 -8.61 3.65 -3.93
N SER A 12 -9.01 2.37 -3.87
CA SER A 12 -9.75 1.78 -2.76
C SER A 12 -8.89 0.71 -2.07
N PRO A 13 -8.16 1.08 -0.99
CA PRO A 13 -7.25 0.18 -0.30
C PRO A 13 -7.95 -1.10 0.19
N PHE A 14 -7.31 -2.24 0.02
CA PHE A 14 -7.75 -3.55 0.52
C PHE A 14 -9.03 -4.13 -0.10
N VAL A 15 -9.56 -3.51 -1.15
CA VAL A 15 -10.80 -3.94 -1.83
C VAL A 15 -10.49 -4.50 -3.21
N ASP A 16 -9.90 -3.68 -4.07
CA ASP A 16 -9.67 -4.03 -5.47
C ASP A 16 -8.32 -4.73 -5.65
N ASP A 17 -8.32 -6.03 -5.34
CA ASP A 17 -7.14 -6.90 -5.49
C ASP A 17 -6.63 -6.89 -6.95
N GLY A 18 -5.33 -6.68 -7.12
CA GLY A 18 -4.67 -6.61 -8.43
C GLY A 18 -4.68 -5.22 -9.09
N VAL A 19 -5.18 -4.18 -8.43
CA VAL A 19 -4.96 -2.79 -8.88
C VAL A 19 -3.50 -2.42 -8.70
N CYS A 20 -2.88 -1.95 -9.78
CA CYS A 20 -1.50 -1.46 -9.80
C CYS A 20 -1.46 -0.06 -10.41
N ILE A 21 -0.87 0.90 -9.69
CA ILE A 21 -0.59 2.26 -10.18
C ILE A 21 0.92 2.38 -10.38
N THR A 22 1.35 2.69 -11.60
CA THR A 22 2.76 2.86 -11.95
C THR A 22 3.04 4.29 -12.37
N LEU A 23 4.00 4.89 -11.67
CA LEU A 23 4.67 6.16 -11.95
C LEU A 23 6.15 5.87 -12.24
N PRO A 24 6.93 6.80 -12.82
CA PRO A 24 8.31 6.53 -13.24
C PRO A 24 9.21 5.87 -12.18
N ASP A 25 9.10 6.31 -10.93
CA ASP A 25 9.92 5.82 -9.81
C ASP A 25 9.10 5.18 -8.68
N LEU A 26 7.78 5.03 -8.87
CA LEU A 26 6.84 4.62 -7.84
C LEU A 26 5.84 3.61 -8.39
N THR A 27 5.69 2.47 -7.72
CA THR A 27 4.66 1.47 -7.99
C THR A 27 3.82 1.26 -6.75
N ILE A 28 2.50 1.27 -6.88
CA ILE A 28 1.55 1.02 -5.79
C ILE A 28 0.72 -0.20 -6.19
N GLU A 29 0.72 -1.22 -5.34
CA GLU A 29 -0.02 -2.47 -5.55
C GLU A 29 -1.04 -2.67 -4.45
N ASN A 30 -2.28 -2.93 -4.82
CA ASN A 30 -3.38 -3.19 -3.90
C ASN A 30 -3.60 -4.70 -3.79
N ALA A 31 -3.63 -5.19 -2.57
CA ALA A 31 -4.07 -6.53 -2.22
C ALA A 31 -5.07 -6.48 -1.06
N SER A 32 -5.87 -7.53 -0.94
CA SER A 32 -6.92 -7.59 0.10
C SER A 32 -6.40 -7.52 1.55
N ASP A 33 -5.13 -7.88 1.77
CA ASP A 33 -4.47 -7.93 3.07
C ASP A 33 -3.35 -6.90 3.24
N LYS A 34 -2.89 -6.26 2.15
CA LYS A 34 -1.86 -5.21 2.20
C LYS A 34 -1.90 -4.26 0.99
N VAL A 35 -1.39 -3.06 1.18
CA VAL A 35 -1.00 -2.15 0.09
C VAL A 35 0.52 -2.07 0.08
N SER A 36 1.14 -2.35 -1.06
CA SER A 36 2.60 -2.33 -1.23
C SER A 36 2.97 -1.08 -2.03
N ILE A 37 3.91 -0.30 -1.52
CA ILE A 37 4.42 0.92 -2.17
C ILE A 37 5.91 0.69 -2.45
N THR A 38 6.27 0.56 -3.72
CA THR A 38 7.66 0.40 -4.15
C THR A 38 8.18 1.71 -4.70
N HIS A 39 9.13 2.34 -4.02
CA HIS A 39 9.74 3.61 -4.41
C HIS A 39 11.26 3.45 -4.51
N HIS A 40 11.85 3.71 -5.68
CA HIS A 40 13.29 3.47 -5.93
C HIS A 40 13.80 2.06 -5.54
N GLY A 41 12.94 1.05 -5.64
CA GLY A 41 13.26 -0.34 -5.28
C GLY A 41 13.14 -0.66 -3.79
N GLU A 42 12.86 0.33 -2.93
CA GLU A 42 12.47 0.09 -1.54
C GLU A 42 10.97 -0.16 -1.46
N VAL A 43 10.58 -1.22 -0.73
CA VAL A 43 9.18 -1.62 -0.57
C VAL A 43 8.68 -1.26 0.82
N LEU A 44 7.57 -0.56 0.86
CA LEU A 44 6.84 -0.19 2.06
C LEU A 44 5.47 -0.85 2.05
N ASP A 45 5.23 -1.77 2.97
CA ASP A 45 3.95 -2.46 3.12
C ASP A 45 3.09 -1.79 4.21
N ILE A 46 1.84 -1.51 3.86
CA ILE A 46 0.77 -1.16 4.81
C ILE A 46 -0.20 -2.34 4.88
N THR A 47 -0.15 -3.09 5.96
CA THR A 47 -1.00 -4.28 6.19
C THR A 47 -2.40 -3.91 6.68
N ARG A 48 -3.39 -4.77 6.41
CA ARG A 48 -4.76 -4.62 6.92
C ARG A 48 -4.91 -5.11 8.36
N ASP A 49 -4.07 -4.61 9.26
CA ASP A 49 -4.05 -4.95 10.68
C ASP A 49 -3.72 -3.74 11.56
N LYS A 50 -3.71 -3.93 12.89
CA LYS A 50 -3.41 -2.85 13.83
C LYS A 50 -1.98 -2.31 13.71
N ASP A 51 -1.04 -3.10 13.20
CA ASP A 51 0.33 -2.63 12.94
C ASP A 51 0.36 -1.73 11.70
N GLY A 52 -0.32 -2.12 10.63
CA GLY A 52 -0.47 -1.32 9.42
C GLY A 52 -1.27 -0.04 9.66
N LEU A 53 -2.25 -0.04 10.58
CA LEU A 53 -2.94 1.19 11.00
C LEU A 53 -1.98 2.21 11.62
N LYS A 54 -1.11 1.75 12.54
CA LYS A 54 -0.07 2.60 13.14
C LYS A 54 0.92 3.07 12.06
N HIS A 55 1.32 2.17 11.18
CA HIS A 55 2.29 2.47 10.13
C HIS A 55 1.75 3.52 9.14
N ALA A 56 0.52 3.36 8.66
CA ALA A 56 -0.15 4.33 7.81
C ALA A 56 -0.25 5.71 8.49
N ARG A 57 -0.53 5.72 9.80
CA ARG A 57 -0.57 6.97 10.56
C ARG A 57 0.79 7.66 10.60
N THR A 58 1.84 6.93 10.97
CA THR A 58 3.21 7.45 10.99
C THR A 58 3.62 7.98 9.63
N LEU A 59 3.37 7.22 8.57
CA LEU A 59 3.74 7.61 7.20
C LEU A 59 3.03 8.89 6.74
N VAL A 60 1.73 9.05 7.03
CA VAL A 60 1.00 10.29 6.73
C VAL A 60 1.62 11.47 7.49
N ASP A 61 1.95 11.28 8.76
CA ASP A 61 2.53 12.34 9.60
C ASP A 61 3.96 12.71 9.12
N GLU A 62 4.77 11.74 8.68
CA GLU A 62 6.13 11.94 8.15
C GLU A 62 6.15 12.59 6.76
N MET A 63 5.17 12.26 5.92
CA MET A 63 5.05 12.78 4.56
C MET A 63 4.29 14.12 4.49
N ALA A 64 3.93 14.70 5.65
CA ALA A 64 3.28 15.99 5.73
C ALA A 64 4.18 17.11 5.15
N GLY A 65 3.76 17.70 4.04
CA GLY A 65 4.53 18.72 3.32
C GLY A 65 5.37 18.20 2.15
N ALA A 66 5.10 16.98 1.69
CA ALA A 66 5.57 16.42 0.41
C ALA A 66 5.45 17.44 -0.74
N ALA A 67 6.53 17.60 -1.51
CA ALA A 67 6.65 18.63 -2.54
C ALA A 67 6.81 18.09 -3.97
N ASP A 68 7.17 16.81 -4.12
CA ASP A 68 7.29 16.14 -5.42
C ASP A 68 6.10 15.22 -5.70
N GLU A 69 5.94 14.81 -6.95
CA GLU A 69 4.79 14.02 -7.42
C GLU A 69 4.75 12.63 -6.76
N ALA A 70 5.90 11.99 -6.57
CA ALA A 70 5.96 10.66 -5.96
C ALA A 70 5.62 10.74 -4.47
N SER A 71 6.19 11.69 -3.74
CA SER A 71 5.86 11.90 -2.32
C SER A 71 4.39 12.29 -2.10
N ALA A 72 3.82 13.11 -2.98
CA ALA A 72 2.39 13.44 -2.94
C ALA A 72 1.49 12.22 -3.21
N ALA A 73 1.89 11.34 -4.14
CA ALA A 73 1.19 10.09 -4.41
C ALA A 73 1.27 9.13 -3.21
N ILE A 74 2.46 8.95 -2.62
CA ILE A 74 2.65 8.13 -1.42
C ILE A 74 1.79 8.66 -0.27
N HIS A 75 1.81 9.97 0.00
CA HIS A 75 0.99 10.59 1.05
C HIS A 75 -0.50 10.35 0.79
N THR A 76 -0.97 10.51 -0.44
CA THR A 76 -2.38 10.26 -0.82
C THR A 76 -2.80 8.82 -0.55
N ILE A 77 -1.98 7.85 -0.96
CA ILE A 77 -2.25 6.42 -0.74
C ILE A 77 -2.18 6.07 0.75
N ALA A 78 -1.20 6.59 1.48
CA ALA A 78 -1.07 6.39 2.92
C ALA A 78 -2.30 6.91 3.67
N ALA A 79 -2.79 8.10 3.29
CA ALA A 79 -3.99 8.70 3.86
C ALA A 79 -5.24 7.87 3.56
N ALA A 80 -5.39 7.36 2.33
CA ALA A 80 -6.48 6.47 1.97
C ALA A 80 -6.44 5.18 2.80
N CYS A 81 -5.26 4.58 2.96
CA CYS A 81 -5.08 3.38 3.79
C CYS A 81 -5.45 3.67 5.26
N LEU A 82 -4.97 4.79 5.81
CA LEU A 82 -5.29 5.20 7.18
C LEU A 82 -6.80 5.33 7.39
N ILE A 83 -7.51 6.01 6.48
CA ILE A 83 -8.97 6.18 6.56
C ILE A 83 -9.68 4.81 6.51
N SER A 84 -9.28 3.95 5.57
CA SER A 84 -9.84 2.60 5.42
C SER A 84 -9.66 1.78 6.71
N LEU A 85 -8.45 1.77 7.28
CA LEU A 85 -8.14 1.02 8.51
C LEU A 85 -8.79 1.62 9.76
N GLN A 86 -8.97 2.95 9.81
CA GLN A 86 -9.68 3.61 10.91
C GLN A 86 -11.18 3.25 10.90
N ASN A 87 -11.80 3.19 9.73
CA ASN A 87 -13.19 2.78 9.58
C ASN A 87 -13.40 1.32 9.99
N ASP A 88 -12.41 0.45 9.75
CA ASP A 88 -12.44 -0.96 10.10
C ASP A 88 -11.73 -1.30 11.44
N ALA A 89 -11.38 -0.31 12.27
CA ALA A 89 -10.48 -0.50 13.41
C ALA A 89 -10.94 -1.56 14.43
N GLU A 90 -12.25 -1.78 14.57
CA GLU A 90 -12.85 -2.80 15.44
C GLU A 90 -12.81 -4.21 14.84
N HIS A 91 -12.61 -4.33 13.53
CA HIS A 91 -12.72 -5.57 12.76
C HIS A 91 -11.39 -6.06 12.19
N ILE A 92 -10.36 -5.20 12.13
CA ILE A 92 -9.02 -5.61 11.70
C ILE A 92 -8.32 -6.47 12.77
N PRO A 93 -7.59 -7.52 12.37
CA PRO A 93 -6.83 -8.35 13.31
C PRO A 93 -5.70 -7.57 13.98
N ASP A 94 -5.20 -8.10 15.10
CA ASP A 94 -4.01 -7.53 15.75
C ASP A 94 -2.78 -7.57 14.85
N LYS A 95 -2.61 -8.66 14.10
CA LYS A 95 -1.52 -8.84 13.14
C LYS A 95 -1.86 -9.87 12.06
N ILE A 96 -1.65 -9.54 10.80
CA ILE A 96 -1.69 -10.50 9.70
C ILE A 96 -0.33 -11.18 9.61
N LYS A 97 -0.34 -12.52 9.62
CA LYS A 97 0.84 -13.28 9.21
C LYS A 97 0.88 -13.28 7.70
N ILE A 98 1.64 -12.36 7.12
CA ILE A 98 2.01 -12.45 5.70
C ILE A 98 2.77 -13.77 5.59
N LYS A 99 2.17 -14.79 4.96
CA LYS A 99 2.93 -15.98 4.60
C LYS A 99 3.96 -15.49 3.59
N PRO A 100 5.27 -15.68 3.82
CA PRO A 100 6.22 -15.45 2.74
C PRO A 100 5.72 -16.26 1.54
N THR A 101 5.60 -15.61 0.39
CA THR A 101 5.40 -16.30 -0.88
C THR A 101 6.39 -17.45 -0.89
N ILE A 102 5.87 -18.67 -0.94
CA ILE A 102 6.68 -19.87 -0.92
C ILE A 102 7.63 -19.74 -2.12
N GLU A 103 8.92 -19.55 -1.87
CA GLU A 103 9.94 -19.84 -2.87
C GLU A 103 9.72 -21.31 -3.23
N LEU A 104 9.23 -21.58 -4.44
CA LEU A 104 9.21 -22.93 -4.97
C LEU A 104 10.66 -23.41 -5.03
N PRO A 105 11.07 -24.45 -4.28
CA PRO A 105 12.39 -25.01 -4.48
C PRO A 105 12.38 -25.86 -5.75
N GLY A 106 13.15 -25.42 -6.75
CA GLY A 106 13.80 -26.30 -7.73
C GLY A 106 12.99 -26.74 -8.95
N ASP A 107 13.41 -26.24 -10.10
CA ASP A 107 13.35 -26.78 -11.48
C ASP A 107 12.35 -27.91 -11.80
N PRO A 108 11.42 -27.74 -12.79
CA PRO A 108 10.45 -28.77 -13.18
C PRO A 108 11.04 -29.98 -13.95
N PHE A 109 12.37 -30.08 -14.09
CA PHE A 109 13.04 -31.12 -14.89
C PHE A 109 14.24 -31.81 -14.20
N SER A 110 14.17 -32.03 -12.87
CA SER A 110 15.11 -32.96 -12.19
C SER A 110 14.64 -34.41 -12.25
#